data_AF-A0A453MS78-F1
#
_entry.id   AF-A0A453MS78-F1
#
_cell.length_a   1.000
_cell.length_b   1.000
_cell.length_c   1.000
_cell.angle_alpha   90.00
_cell.angle_beta   90.00
_cell.angle_gamma   90.00
#
_symmetry.space_group_name_H-M   'P 1'
#
loop_
_entity.id
_entity.type
_entity.pdbx_description
1 polymer ?
#
loop_
_entity_poly.entity_id
_entity_poly.type
_entity_poly.pdbx_seq_one_letter_code
_entity_poly.pdbx_strand_id
1 'polypeptide(L)'
;KPKYGDPHVKANALLQSHFARHTVVGNLAADQREILLSAHRLLLAMVDVISSSGWLTLALNAMELSQMVTQGMWDRDSVLLQLPHFTRDLARRCQENEAKPIESIFDLAEMSIDEMRDLLQLSNSELQDVVQFFKRFPNVDMTYEVPGA
;
A
#
# COMPACT_ATOMS: atom_id res chain seq x y z
N LYS A 1 -28.33 -3.56 -11.02
CA LYS A 1 -27.47 -2.62 -11.78
C LYS A 1 -27.12 -1.44 -10.85
N PRO A 2 -25.87 -0.96 -10.83
CA PRO A 2 -25.51 0.21 -10.02
C PRO A 2 -26.33 1.43 -10.43
N LYS A 3 -26.77 2.22 -9.44
CA LYS A 3 -27.48 3.48 -9.66
C LYS A 3 -26.42 4.59 -9.78
N TYR A 4 -26.12 5.05 -11.00
CA TYR A 4 -25.00 5.98 -11.23
C TYR A 4 -25.16 7.37 -10.62
N GLY A 5 -26.39 7.75 -10.21
CA GLY A 5 -26.63 8.98 -9.45
C GLY A 5 -26.41 8.85 -7.94
N ASP A 6 -26.13 7.65 -7.43
CA ASP A 6 -25.91 7.40 -6.01
C ASP A 6 -24.48 7.83 -5.61
N PRO A 7 -24.32 8.77 -4.65
CA PRO A 7 -23.01 9.21 -4.18
C PRO A 7 -22.18 8.07 -3.56
N HIS A 8 -22.80 7.04 -2.99
CA HIS A 8 -22.09 5.88 -2.44
C HIS A 8 -21.46 5.04 -3.54
N VAL A 9 -22.17 4.87 -4.67
CA VAL A 9 -21.64 4.17 -5.86
C VAL A 9 -20.46 4.94 -6.44
N LYS A 10 -20.55 6.27 -6.53
CA LYS A 10 -19.46 7.15 -6.95
C LYS A 10 -18.24 7.00 -6.03
N ALA A 11 -18.45 7.11 -4.71
CA ALA A 11 -17.36 7.03 -3.74
C ALA A 11 -16.65 5.67 -3.78
N ASN A 12 -17.42 4.58 -3.87
CA ASN A 12 -16.88 3.23 -4.02
C ASN A 12 -16.04 3.10 -5.31
N ALA A 13 -16.56 3.55 -6.45
CA ALA A 13 -15.82 3.51 -7.71
C ALA A 13 -14.51 4.34 -7.67
N LEU A 14 -14.53 5.51 -7.01
CA LEU A 14 -13.35 6.36 -6.86
C LEU A 14 -12.30 5.74 -5.93
N LEU A 15 -12.70 5.06 -4.86
CA LEU A 15 -11.79 4.28 -4.01
C LEU A 15 -11.16 3.11 -4.77
N GLN A 16 -11.94 2.36 -5.55
CA GLN A 16 -11.41 1.28 -6.37
C GLN A 16 -10.44 1.79 -7.45
N SER A 17 -10.74 2.95 -8.04
CA SER A 17 -9.83 3.64 -8.97
C SER A 17 -8.51 4.04 -8.29
N HIS A 18 -8.56 4.48 -7.03
CA HIS A 18 -7.37 4.80 -6.23
C HIS A 18 -6.50 3.57 -6.01
N PHE A 19 -7.09 2.45 -5.56
CA PHE A 19 -6.36 1.18 -5.37
C PHE A 19 -5.79 0.62 -6.68
N ALA A 20 -6.48 0.83 -7.80
CA ALA A 20 -5.98 0.44 -9.12
C ALA A 20 -4.92 1.39 -9.69
N ARG A 21 -4.65 2.53 -9.04
CA ARG A 21 -3.82 3.63 -9.54
C ARG A 21 -4.26 4.16 -10.91
N HIS A 22 -5.55 4.09 -11.19
CA HIS A 22 -6.13 4.68 -12.38
C HIS A 22 -6.23 6.19 -12.21
N THR A 23 -5.65 6.94 -13.15
CA THR A 23 -5.71 8.40 -13.14
C THR A 23 -7.13 8.88 -13.37
N VAL A 24 -7.68 9.57 -12.37
CA VAL A 24 -8.96 10.26 -12.45
C VAL A 24 -8.68 11.75 -12.73
N VAL A 25 -9.51 12.37 -13.57
CA VAL A 25 -9.30 13.76 -14.05
C VAL A 25 -10.50 14.66 -13.73
N GLY A 26 -10.26 15.98 -13.79
CA GLY A 26 -11.30 17.00 -13.61
C GLY A 26 -11.96 16.94 -12.23
N ASN A 27 -13.29 17.11 -12.20
CA ASN A 27 -14.07 17.15 -10.95
C ASN A 27 -13.95 15.85 -10.13
N LEU A 28 -13.88 14.69 -10.80
CA LEU A 28 -13.76 13.40 -10.15
C LEU A 28 -12.43 13.25 -9.38
N ALA A 29 -11.37 13.93 -9.82
CA ALA A 29 -10.09 13.95 -9.09
C ALA A 29 -10.20 14.76 -7.80
N ALA A 30 -10.95 15.86 -7.81
CA ALA A 30 -11.24 16.63 -6.60
C ALA A 30 -12.10 15.80 -5.62
N ASP A 31 -13.16 15.17 -6.13
CA ASP A 31 -14.01 14.27 -5.35
C ASP A 31 -13.21 13.13 -4.70
N GLN A 32 -12.32 12.49 -5.45
CA GLN A 32 -11.48 11.39 -4.95
C GLN A 32 -10.59 11.86 -3.79
N ARG A 33 -10.01 13.08 -3.87
CA ARG A 33 -9.21 13.63 -2.76
C ARG A 33 -10.06 13.86 -1.51
N GLU A 34 -11.26 14.41 -1.65
CA GLU A 34 -12.17 14.61 -0.50
C GLU A 34 -12.57 13.29 0.16
N ILE A 35 -12.82 12.26 -0.65
CA ILE A 35 -13.10 10.91 -0.16
C ILE A 35 -11.91 10.35 0.61
N LEU A 36 -10.69 10.43 0.07
CA LEU A 36 -9.49 9.89 0.72
C LEU A 36 -9.18 10.59 2.05
N LEU A 37 -9.36 11.90 2.15
CA LEU A 37 -9.21 12.66 3.39
C LEU A 37 -10.16 12.18 4.49
N SER A 38 -11.37 11.76 4.11
CA SER A 38 -12.38 11.26 5.04
C SER A 38 -12.22 9.77 5.36
N ALA A 39 -11.73 8.98 4.40
CA ALA A 39 -11.66 7.52 4.48
C ALA A 39 -10.86 7.04 5.69
N HIS A 40 -9.71 7.65 5.98
CA HIS A 40 -8.86 7.22 7.10
C HIS A 40 -9.57 7.31 8.46
N ARG A 41 -10.28 8.42 8.70
CA ARG A 41 -11.05 8.61 9.95
C ARG A 41 -12.20 7.61 10.08
N LEU A 42 -12.87 7.31 8.97
CA LEU A 42 -13.96 6.32 8.95
C LEU A 42 -13.43 4.91 9.19
N LEU A 43 -12.28 4.55 8.62
CA LEU A 43 -11.66 3.23 8.82
C LEU A 43 -11.19 3.01 10.26
N LEU A 44 -10.60 4.03 10.89
CA LEU A 44 -10.26 3.97 12.31
C LEU A 44 -11.51 3.73 13.17
N ALA A 45 -12.58 4.50 12.94
CA ALA A 45 -13.84 4.30 13.64
C ALA A 45 -14.45 2.90 13.39
N MET A 46 -14.29 2.34 12.18
CA MET A 46 -14.69 0.96 11.90
C MET A 46 -13.88 -0.03 12.74
N VAL A 47 -12.56 0.10 12.81
CA VAL A 47 -11.69 -0.77 13.62
C VAL A 47 -12.12 -0.73 15.09
N ASP A 48 -12.44 0.44 15.64
CA ASP A 48 -12.90 0.60 17.03
C ASP A 48 -14.22 -0.13 17.31
N VAL A 49 -15.21 0.01 16.40
CA VAL A 49 -16.51 -0.66 16.53
C VAL A 49 -16.38 -2.18 16.38
N ILE A 50 -15.58 -2.63 15.40
CA ILE A 50 -15.38 -4.05 15.11
C ILE A 50 -14.63 -4.74 16.26
N SER A 51 -13.58 -4.10 16.79
CA SER A 51 -12.80 -4.62 17.91
C SER A 51 -13.61 -4.68 19.20
N SER A 52 -14.46 -3.68 19.46
CA SER A 52 -15.42 -3.69 20.57
C SER A 52 -16.42 -4.85 20.50
N SER A 53 -16.65 -5.38 19.29
CA SER A 53 -17.54 -6.52 19.04
C SER A 53 -16.80 -7.87 19.07
N GLY A 54 -15.48 -7.88 19.25
CA GLY A 54 -14.66 -9.09 19.32
C GLY A 54 -14.46 -9.81 17.98
N TRP A 55 -14.67 -9.13 16.84
CA TRP A 55 -14.57 -9.74 15.51
C TRP A 55 -13.16 -9.58 14.92
N LEU A 56 -12.24 -10.45 15.34
CA LEU A 56 -10.82 -10.36 14.98
C LEU A 56 -10.58 -10.27 13.46
N THR A 57 -11.14 -11.19 12.67
CA THR A 57 -10.92 -11.21 11.22
C THR A 57 -11.37 -9.91 10.54
N LEU A 58 -12.52 -9.37 10.96
CA LEU A 58 -13.03 -8.12 10.38
C LEU A 58 -12.17 -6.93 10.80
N ALA A 59 -11.62 -6.94 12.02
CA ALA A 59 -10.71 -5.90 12.48
C ALA A 59 -9.40 -5.90 11.68
N LEU A 60 -8.82 -7.08 11.44
CA LEU A 60 -7.62 -7.23 10.60
C LEU A 60 -7.87 -6.75 9.16
N ASN A 61 -9.00 -7.14 8.54
CA ASN A 61 -9.35 -6.67 7.20
C ASN A 61 -9.52 -5.13 7.14
N ALA A 62 -10.05 -4.51 8.19
CA ALA A 62 -10.18 -3.04 8.26
C ALA A 62 -8.80 -2.35 8.43
N MET A 63 -7.88 -2.97 9.17
CA MET A 63 -6.48 -2.51 9.26
C MET A 63 -5.75 -2.62 7.92
N GLU A 64 -5.91 -3.73 7.19
CA GLU A 64 -5.38 -3.91 5.84
C GLU A 64 -5.96 -2.88 4.86
N LEU A 65 -7.27 -2.64 4.90
CA LEU A 65 -7.91 -1.61 4.06
C LEU A 65 -7.35 -0.20 4.35
N SER A 66 -6.97 0.08 5.60
CA SER A 66 -6.31 1.34 5.97
C SER A 66 -4.94 1.48 5.30
N GLN A 67 -4.18 0.39 5.20
CA GLN A 67 -2.91 0.35 4.49
C GLN A 67 -3.13 0.50 2.97
N MET A 68 -4.12 -0.19 2.40
CA MET A 68 -4.50 -0.06 0.98
C MET A 68 -4.87 1.38 0.60
N VAL A 69 -5.64 2.09 1.44
CA VAL A 69 -5.96 3.52 1.23
C VAL A 69 -4.72 4.38 1.30
N THR A 70 -3.83 4.13 2.26
CA THR A 70 -2.61 4.92 2.44
C THR A 70 -1.65 4.74 1.26
N GLN A 71 -1.44 3.51 0.79
CA GLN A 71 -0.49 3.18 -0.28
C GLN A 71 -1.08 3.25 -1.69
N GLY A 72 -2.40 3.36 -1.81
CA GLY A 72 -3.10 3.39 -3.10
C GLY A 72 -2.85 2.14 -3.93
N MET A 73 -3.05 0.97 -3.32
CA MET A 73 -2.85 -0.33 -3.96
C MET A 73 -3.80 -1.37 -3.37
N TRP A 74 -4.03 -2.45 -4.11
CA TRP A 74 -4.79 -3.59 -3.59
C TRP A 74 -3.93 -4.47 -2.66
N ASP A 75 -4.58 -5.22 -1.78
CA ASP A 75 -3.99 -6.25 -0.90
C ASP A 75 -3.23 -7.34 -1.67
N ARG A 76 -3.71 -7.66 -2.88
CA ARG A 76 -3.10 -8.65 -3.80
C ARG A 76 -2.00 -8.09 -4.70
N ASP A 77 -1.74 -6.78 -4.65
CA ASP A 77 -0.69 -6.17 -5.46
C ASP A 77 0.70 -6.45 -4.85
N SER A 78 1.75 -6.41 -5.66
CA SER A 78 3.13 -6.55 -5.16
C SER A 78 3.42 -5.45 -4.14
N VAL A 79 3.95 -5.82 -2.97
CA VAL A 79 4.35 -4.88 -1.90
C VAL A 79 5.38 -3.85 -2.36
N LEU A 80 6.13 -4.16 -3.43
CA LEU A 80 7.11 -3.28 -4.04
C LEU A 80 6.46 -2.05 -4.69
N LEU A 81 5.17 -2.06 -4.99
CA LEU A 81 4.47 -0.89 -5.51
C LEU A 81 4.38 0.27 -4.50
N GLN A 82 4.69 0.03 -3.22
CA GLN A 82 4.82 1.10 -2.22
C GLN A 82 6.04 2.00 -2.48
N LEU A 83 7.05 1.49 -3.18
CA LEU A 83 8.28 2.22 -3.46
C LEU A 83 8.05 3.30 -4.52
N PRO A 84 8.75 4.44 -4.42
CA PRO A 84 8.70 5.45 -5.46
C PRO A 84 9.25 4.87 -6.78
N HIS A 85 8.69 5.33 -7.90
CA HIS A 85 9.11 4.95 -9.27
C HIS A 85 8.86 3.48 -9.65
N PHE A 86 8.19 2.69 -8.79
CA PHE A 86 7.84 1.31 -9.11
C PHE A 86 6.58 1.21 -9.97
N THR A 87 6.76 0.58 -11.14
CA THR A 87 5.66 0.14 -12.02
C THR A 87 5.33 -1.33 -11.77
N ARG A 88 4.17 -1.78 -12.27
CA ARG A 88 3.79 -3.20 -12.21
C ARG A 88 4.78 -4.11 -12.95
N ASP A 89 5.34 -3.63 -14.07
CA ASP A 89 6.36 -4.38 -14.82
C ASP A 89 7.69 -4.45 -14.07
N LEU A 90 8.10 -3.35 -13.40
CA LEU A 90 9.30 -3.36 -12.57
C LEU A 90 9.15 -4.31 -11.37
N ALA A 91 8.00 -4.25 -10.68
CA ALA A 91 7.71 -5.15 -9.58
C ALA A 91 7.73 -6.63 -10.01
N ARG A 92 7.16 -6.95 -11.19
CA ARG A 92 7.22 -8.30 -11.77
C ARG A 92 8.67 -8.72 -12.05
N ARG A 93 9.49 -7.84 -12.65
CA ARG A 93 10.91 -8.12 -12.90
C ARG A 93 11.67 -8.43 -11.61
N CYS A 94 11.38 -7.72 -10.52
CA CYS A 94 11.95 -7.99 -9.21
C CYS A 94 11.53 -9.37 -8.66
N GLN A 95 10.26 -9.75 -8.83
CA GLN A 95 9.76 -11.07 -8.42
C GLN A 95 10.36 -12.21 -9.26
N GLU A 96 10.59 -11.97 -10.55
CA GLU A 96 11.14 -12.94 -11.50
C GLU A 96 12.69 -12.93 -11.54
N ASN A 97 13.34 -12.21 -10.62
CA ASN A 97 14.80 -12.10 -10.59
C ASN A 97 15.48 -13.47 -10.43
N GLU A 98 16.34 -13.83 -11.39
CA GLU A 98 16.94 -15.17 -11.50
C GLU A 98 17.84 -15.54 -10.31
N ALA A 99 18.52 -14.54 -9.72
CA ALA A 99 19.42 -14.77 -8.60
C ALA A 99 18.65 -15.05 -7.29
N LYS A 100 17.65 -14.22 -6.99
CA LYS A 100 16.77 -14.35 -5.83
C LYS A 100 15.47 -13.56 -6.10
N PRO A 101 14.29 -14.19 -6.05
CA PRO A 101 13.01 -13.49 -6.08
C PRO A 101 12.92 -12.43 -4.98
N ILE A 102 12.51 -11.21 -5.35
CA ILE A 102 12.31 -10.11 -4.40
C ILE A 102 10.82 -10.03 -4.06
N GLU A 103 10.46 -10.52 -2.88
CA GLU A 103 9.07 -10.63 -2.43
C GLU A 103 8.70 -9.58 -1.38
N SER A 104 9.69 -8.99 -0.72
CA SER A 104 9.51 -7.97 0.31
C SER A 104 10.35 -6.71 0.08
N ILE A 105 10.00 -5.63 0.78
CA ILE A 105 10.80 -4.40 0.81
C ILE A 105 12.17 -4.67 1.46
N PHE A 106 12.25 -5.60 2.42
CA PHE A 106 13.50 -5.97 3.08
C PHE A 106 14.44 -6.72 2.15
N ASP A 107 13.93 -7.63 1.30
CA ASP A 107 14.75 -8.33 0.30
C ASP A 107 15.45 -7.34 -0.63
N LEU A 108 14.74 -6.29 -1.06
CA LEU A 108 15.33 -5.25 -1.90
C LEU A 108 16.32 -4.36 -1.12
N ALA A 109 16.04 -4.07 0.14
CA ALA A 109 16.89 -3.24 1.00
C ALA A 109 18.21 -3.94 1.39
N GLU A 110 18.25 -5.27 1.37
CA GLU A 110 19.47 -6.07 1.61
C GLU A 110 20.43 -6.09 0.40
N MET A 111 19.95 -5.72 -0.79
CA MET A 111 20.77 -5.70 -2.00
C MET A 111 21.82 -4.58 -1.95
N SER A 112 22.98 -4.83 -2.56
CA SER A 112 23.95 -3.76 -2.79
C SER A 112 23.38 -2.71 -3.76
N ILE A 113 23.88 -1.48 -3.68
CA ILE A 113 23.45 -0.40 -4.58
C ILE A 113 23.74 -0.74 -6.05
N ASP A 114 24.83 -1.46 -6.33
CA ASP A 114 25.17 -1.88 -7.69
C ASP A 114 24.19 -2.92 -8.24
N GLU A 115 23.88 -3.97 -7.46
CA GLU A 115 22.87 -4.96 -7.85
C GLU A 115 21.49 -4.31 -8.03
N MET A 116 21.12 -3.39 -7.14
CA MET A 116 19.86 -2.66 -7.23
C MET A 116 19.83 -1.76 -8.47
N ARG A 117 20.93 -1.08 -8.80
CA ARG A 117 21.02 -0.24 -10.00
C ARG A 117 20.86 -1.08 -11.27
N ASP A 118 21.53 -2.22 -11.33
CA ASP A 118 21.46 -3.13 -12.47
C ASP A 118 20.07 -3.75 -12.62
N LEU A 119 19.46 -4.17 -11.50
CA LEU A 119 18.12 -4.77 -11.47
C LEU A 119 17.01 -3.74 -11.74
N LEU A 120 17.08 -2.55 -11.14
CA LEU A 120 16.01 -1.56 -11.22
C LEU A 120 16.11 -0.67 -12.46
N GLN A 121 17.31 -0.47 -13.01
CA GLN A 121 17.57 0.39 -14.17
C GLN A 121 16.99 1.81 -13.99
N LEU A 122 16.91 2.27 -12.74
CA LEU A 122 16.47 3.61 -12.37
C LEU A 122 17.65 4.59 -12.42
N SER A 123 17.35 5.86 -12.61
CA SER A 123 18.34 6.92 -12.50
C SER A 123 18.88 7.05 -11.06
N ASN A 124 20.04 7.67 -10.90
CA ASN A 124 20.63 7.90 -9.58
C ASN A 124 19.71 8.70 -8.64
N SER A 125 18.93 9.65 -9.16
CA SER A 125 17.95 10.41 -8.37
C SER A 125 16.78 9.54 -7.92
N GLU A 126 16.26 8.67 -8.79
CA GLU A 126 15.16 7.76 -8.45
C GLU A 126 15.61 6.70 -7.44
N LEU A 127 16.84 6.18 -7.57
CA LEU A 127 17.44 5.29 -6.57
C LEU A 127 17.61 5.97 -5.21
N GLN A 128 17.97 7.26 -5.19
CA GLN A 128 18.02 8.02 -3.94
C GLN A 128 16.65 8.09 -3.26
N ASP A 129 15.57 8.31 -4.01
CA ASP A 129 14.21 8.32 -3.47
C ASP A 129 13.84 6.96 -2.87
N VAL A 130 14.20 5.86 -3.54
CA VAL A 130 14.02 4.48 -3.05
C VAL A 130 14.80 4.27 -1.74
N VAL A 131 16.06 4.70 -1.67
CA VAL A 131 16.86 4.61 -0.44
C VAL A 131 16.27 5.47 0.69
N GLN A 132 15.73 6.65 0.38
CA GLN A 132 15.03 7.48 1.36
C GLN A 132 13.75 6.83 1.87
N PHE A 133 13.04 6.08 1.02
CA PHE A 133 11.90 5.28 1.44
C PHE A 133 12.33 4.22 2.45
N PHE A 134 13.39 3.43 2.18
CA PHE A 134 13.85 2.40 3.12
C PHE A 134 14.18 2.95 4.51
N LYS A 135 14.79 4.13 4.58
CA LYS A 135 15.11 4.80 5.86
C LYS A 135 13.87 5.16 6.68
N ARG A 136 12.71 5.32 6.04
CA ARG A 136 11.44 5.66 6.67
C ARG A 136 10.53 4.44 6.84
N PHE A 137 10.86 3.34 6.18
CA PHE A 137 10.06 2.12 6.25
C PHE A 137 10.13 1.54 7.66
N PRO A 138 9.00 1.11 8.26
CA PRO A 138 9.00 0.59 9.61
C PRO A 138 9.87 -0.66 9.73
N ASN A 139 10.84 -0.63 10.63
CA ASN A 139 11.58 -1.80 11.09
C ASN A 139 11.47 -1.84 12.62
N VAL A 140 10.64 -2.75 13.14
CA VAL A 140 10.23 -2.79 14.55
C VAL A 140 10.42 -4.20 15.08
N ASP A 141 11.32 -4.35 16.06
CA ASP A 141 11.50 -5.59 16.81
C ASP A 141 10.49 -5.65 17.96
N MET A 142 9.81 -6.79 18.12
CA MET A 142 8.82 -7.00 19.17
C MET A 142 9.22 -8.18 20.06
N THR A 143 9.33 -7.91 21.37
CA THR A 143 9.45 -8.93 22.41
C THR A 143 8.19 -8.90 23.27
N TYR A 144 7.63 -10.06 23.60
CA TYR A 144 6.48 -10.14 24.52
C TYR A 144 6.74 -11.16 25.62
N GLU A 145 6.25 -10.88 26.82
CA GLU A 145 6.26 -11.77 27.97
C GLU A 145 4.84 -11.86 28.52
N VAL A 146 4.46 -13.05 28.99
CA VAL A 146 3.19 -13.26 29.69
C VAL A 146 3.50 -13.43 31.18
N PRO A 147 3.23 -12.43 32.04
CA PRO A 147 3.53 -12.54 33.46
C PRO A 147 2.78 -13.72 34.10
N GLY A 148 3.53 -14.66 34.67
CA GLY A 148 2.98 -15.80 35.43
C GLY A 148 2.59 -17.04 34.61
N ALA A 149 3.01 -17.13 33.34
CA ALA A 149 2.97 -18.36 32.54
C ALA A 149 4.27 -19.16 32.63
#